data_AF-A0A430APE6-F1
#
_entry.id   AF-A0A430APE6-F1
#
_cell.length_a   1.000
_cell.length_b   1.000
_cell.length_c   1.000
_cell.angle_alpha   90.00
_cell.angle_beta   90.00
_cell.angle_gamma   90.00
#
_symmetry.space_group_name_H-M   'P 1'
#
loop_
_entity.id
_entity.type
_entity.pdbx_description
1 polymer ?
#
loop_
_entity_poly.entity_id
_entity_poly.type
_entity_poly.pdbx_seq_one_letter_code
_entity_poly.pdbx_strand_id
1 'polypeptide(L)'
;MSKAKYQLIADEIRSKILAKEYHVGDVIPPETQLQKDFNVSRHTVRQAIALLVNEGHLKAEKGSGTYVQMPAPQTFNGAKKKIGVITTYLSDYIFPSIIRGIEQELRENNYGLLLASTNNDLSTERRCLEMMLHQGVSGLIVEPTKSNEYNPNLSYYVSLKERDIPVLMINAHYEELDFPFIVVDDVASGYLATKHLIDQGHKNLAMVTKIDDLQGKLRMKGFINAHTEANQLFESNCIYTYTTETKQQVIETILADLNQQLISVTGIVCYNDEIANQLAQQLIRRGFSIPNDFSITGNDDSYLSTAGEIALTTVSHPKEQLGAEAVQSMIKKIEQQKPLENKIYTPKLIVRDSTRKLV
;
A
#
# COMPACT_ATOMS: atom_id res chain seq x y z
N MET A 1 -32.29 7.62 -7.23
CA MET A 1 -33.21 6.49 -7.51
C MET A 1 -34.25 6.43 -6.39
N SER A 2 -35.52 6.23 -6.69
CA SER A 2 -36.60 6.13 -5.68
C SER A 2 -36.42 4.84 -4.87
N LYS A 3 -36.32 4.94 -3.53
CA LYS A 3 -36.25 3.77 -2.64
C LYS A 3 -37.52 2.93 -2.78
N ALA A 4 -37.38 1.61 -2.76
CA ALA A 4 -38.52 0.71 -2.84
C ALA A 4 -39.41 0.83 -1.60
N LYS A 5 -40.74 0.72 -1.76
CA LYS A 5 -41.71 0.96 -0.66
C LYS A 5 -41.48 0.08 0.58
N TYR A 6 -41.01 -1.16 0.41
CA TYR A 6 -40.71 -2.02 1.56
C TYR A 6 -39.47 -1.57 2.35
N GLN A 7 -38.50 -0.92 1.70
CA GLN A 7 -37.31 -0.37 2.36
C GLN A 7 -37.68 0.84 3.23
N LEU A 8 -38.62 1.67 2.79
CA LEU A 8 -39.12 2.80 3.59
C LEU A 8 -39.79 2.33 4.89
N ILE A 9 -40.57 1.24 4.82
CA ILE A 9 -41.20 0.64 6.00
C ILE A 9 -40.14 0.05 6.94
N ALA A 10 -39.13 -0.63 6.38
CA ALA A 10 -38.03 -1.18 7.17
C ALA A 10 -37.21 -0.09 7.85
N ASP A 11 -36.87 0.98 7.13
CA ASP A 11 -36.12 2.14 7.64
C ASP A 11 -36.86 2.87 8.77
N GLU A 12 -38.19 3.01 8.65
CA GLU A 12 -39.05 3.64 9.67
C GLU A 12 -39.10 2.80 10.95
N ILE A 13 -39.37 1.49 10.83
CA ILE A 13 -39.38 0.59 11.99
C ILE A 13 -37.98 0.51 12.63
N ARG A 14 -36.92 0.48 11.83
CA ARG A 14 -35.53 0.50 12.31
C ARG A 14 -35.23 1.78 13.09
N SER A 15 -35.68 2.93 12.59
CA SER A 15 -35.50 4.22 13.26
C SER A 15 -36.20 4.24 14.62
N LYS A 16 -37.42 3.70 14.73
CA LYS A 16 -38.15 3.59 16.01
C LYS A 16 -37.48 2.66 17.02
N ILE A 17 -36.89 1.55 16.56
CA ILE A 17 -36.09 0.67 17.42
C ILE A 17 -34.83 1.41 17.92
N LEU A 18 -34.12 2.14 17.03
CA LEU A 18 -32.92 2.90 17.38
C LEU A 18 -33.21 4.08 18.31
N ALA A 19 -34.35 4.73 18.13
CA ALA A 19 -34.85 5.81 18.99
C ALA A 19 -35.37 5.33 20.34
N LYS A 20 -35.35 4.00 20.60
CA LYS A 20 -35.89 3.34 21.80
C LYS A 20 -37.41 3.56 21.99
N GLU A 21 -38.15 3.78 20.90
CA GLU A 21 -39.62 3.77 20.93
C GLU A 21 -40.17 2.34 21.00
N TYR A 22 -39.43 1.36 20.47
CA TYR A 22 -39.66 -0.05 20.70
C TYR A 22 -38.49 -0.67 21.48
N HIS A 23 -38.79 -1.46 22.50
CA HIS A 23 -37.85 -2.17 23.35
C HIS A 23 -37.72 -3.64 22.91
N VAL A 24 -36.61 -4.29 23.29
CA VAL A 24 -36.43 -5.73 23.04
C VAL A 24 -37.54 -6.52 23.73
N GLY A 25 -38.22 -7.37 22.97
CA GLY A 25 -39.38 -8.13 23.41
C GLY A 25 -40.74 -7.49 23.07
N ASP A 26 -40.76 -6.23 22.63
CA ASP A 26 -41.99 -5.56 22.23
C ASP A 26 -42.56 -6.19 20.94
N VAL A 27 -43.89 -6.24 20.82
CA VAL A 27 -44.57 -6.68 19.61
C VAL A 27 -44.70 -5.49 18.67
N ILE A 28 -44.19 -5.60 17.44
CA ILE A 28 -44.44 -4.57 16.42
C ILE A 28 -45.90 -4.64 15.93
N PRO A 29 -46.44 -3.55 15.35
CA PRO A 29 -47.80 -3.57 14.81
C PRO A 29 -48.02 -4.74 13.83
N PRO A 30 -49.18 -5.43 13.89
CA PRO A 30 -49.49 -6.55 13.00
C PRO A 30 -49.44 -6.15 11.51
N GLU A 31 -49.22 -7.12 10.62
CA GLU A 31 -49.16 -6.89 9.16
C GLU A 31 -50.35 -6.04 8.66
N THR A 32 -51.56 -6.31 9.17
CA THR A 32 -52.78 -5.61 8.79
C THR A 32 -52.80 -4.14 9.17
N GLN A 33 -52.13 -3.76 10.27
CA GLN A 33 -52.01 -2.38 10.71
C GLN A 33 -50.95 -1.65 9.87
N LEU A 34 -49.79 -2.26 9.66
CA LEU A 34 -48.72 -1.71 8.81
C LEU A 34 -49.18 -1.51 7.36
N GLN A 35 -50.05 -2.38 6.84
CA GLN A 35 -50.67 -2.19 5.52
C GLN A 35 -51.48 -0.89 5.43
N LYS A 36 -52.20 -0.53 6.51
CA LYS A 36 -53.01 0.69 6.58
C LYS A 36 -52.12 1.92 6.76
N ASP A 37 -51.20 1.86 7.70
CA ASP A 37 -50.33 2.99 8.08
C ASP A 37 -49.47 3.46 6.90
N PHE A 38 -48.95 2.52 6.10
CA PHE A 38 -48.08 2.82 4.96
C PHE A 38 -48.80 2.77 3.62
N ASN A 39 -50.11 2.46 3.60
CA ASN A 39 -50.93 2.30 2.40
C ASN A 39 -50.26 1.38 1.34
N VAL A 40 -49.90 0.16 1.75
CA VAL A 40 -49.20 -0.83 0.91
C VAL A 40 -49.86 -2.21 0.94
N SER A 41 -49.45 -3.06 -0.01
CA SER A 41 -49.88 -4.46 -0.04
C SER A 41 -49.29 -5.27 1.12
N ARG A 42 -49.98 -6.34 1.51
CA ARG A 42 -49.49 -7.32 2.50
C ARG A 42 -48.14 -7.91 2.12
N HIS A 43 -47.91 -8.12 0.82
CA HIS A 43 -46.63 -8.65 0.32
C HIS A 43 -45.47 -7.69 0.61
N THR A 44 -45.68 -6.39 0.42
CA THR A 44 -44.68 -5.34 0.69
C THR A 44 -44.34 -5.27 2.19
N VAL A 45 -45.34 -5.38 3.07
CA VAL A 45 -45.12 -5.44 4.52
C VAL A 45 -44.32 -6.69 4.91
N ARG A 46 -44.65 -7.84 4.33
CA ARG A 46 -43.90 -9.09 4.55
C ARG A 46 -42.46 -9.01 4.08
N GLN A 47 -42.20 -8.36 2.94
CA GLN A 47 -40.83 -8.10 2.48
C GLN A 47 -40.05 -7.21 3.45
N ALA A 48 -40.69 -6.17 4.00
CA ALA A 48 -40.07 -5.30 5.00
C ALA A 48 -39.76 -6.04 6.32
N ILE A 49 -40.71 -6.84 6.81
CA ILE A 49 -40.52 -7.67 8.01
C ILE A 49 -39.44 -8.73 7.76
N ALA A 50 -39.46 -9.42 6.61
CA ALA A 50 -38.44 -10.41 6.27
C ALA A 50 -37.04 -9.79 6.18
N LEU A 51 -36.93 -8.58 5.65
CA LEU A 51 -35.67 -7.82 5.65
C LEU A 51 -35.18 -7.56 7.09
N LEU A 52 -36.04 -7.03 7.95
CA LEU A 52 -35.68 -6.73 9.34
C LEU A 52 -35.40 -8.00 10.19
N VAL A 53 -36.07 -9.11 9.89
CA VAL A 53 -35.77 -10.41 10.49
C VAL A 53 -34.40 -10.92 10.03
N ASN A 54 -34.09 -10.79 8.73
CA ASN A 54 -32.77 -11.14 8.19
C ASN A 54 -31.65 -10.25 8.75
N GLU A 55 -31.93 -8.98 9.00
CA GLU A 55 -31.01 -8.04 9.65
C GLU A 55 -30.90 -8.27 11.18
N GLY A 56 -31.71 -9.16 11.75
CA GLY A 56 -31.70 -9.49 13.18
C GLY A 56 -32.39 -8.48 14.08
N HIS A 57 -33.09 -7.48 13.53
CA HIS A 57 -33.86 -6.48 14.27
C HIS A 57 -35.25 -6.97 14.72
N LEU A 58 -35.73 -8.07 14.14
CA LEU A 58 -37.03 -8.66 14.46
C LEU A 58 -36.93 -10.18 14.53
N LYS A 59 -37.83 -10.80 15.29
CA LYS A 59 -38.05 -12.24 15.31
C LYS A 59 -39.52 -12.54 15.05
N ALA A 60 -39.81 -13.29 13.99
CA ALA A 60 -41.17 -13.73 13.69
C ALA A 60 -41.45 -15.08 14.39
N GLU A 61 -42.48 -15.13 15.25
CA GLU A 61 -42.92 -16.36 15.91
C GLU A 61 -44.30 -16.77 15.38
N LYS A 62 -44.37 -18.00 14.86
CA LYS A 62 -45.56 -18.53 14.18
C LYS A 62 -46.73 -18.57 15.17
N GLY A 63 -47.74 -17.74 14.92
CA GLY A 63 -48.97 -17.68 15.72
C GLY A 63 -48.95 -16.68 16.89
N SER A 64 -47.81 -16.06 17.18
CA SER A 64 -47.66 -15.15 18.34
C SER A 64 -47.40 -13.70 17.95
N GLY A 65 -46.77 -13.47 16.78
CA GLY A 65 -46.53 -12.12 16.25
C GLY A 65 -45.11 -11.93 15.74
N THR A 66 -44.71 -10.67 15.57
CA THR A 66 -43.33 -10.30 15.26
C THR A 66 -42.82 -9.42 16.38
N TYR A 67 -41.72 -9.86 16.99
CA TYR A 67 -41.16 -9.25 18.19
C TYR A 67 -39.90 -8.49 17.84
N VAL A 68 -39.68 -7.36 18.49
CA VAL A 68 -38.42 -6.64 18.42
C VAL A 68 -37.37 -7.48 19.11
N GLN A 69 -36.38 -7.87 18.33
CA GLN A 69 -35.17 -8.46 18.82
C GLN A 69 -34.07 -7.46 18.47
N MET A 70 -33.30 -7.00 19.43
CA MET A 70 -31.99 -6.48 19.03
C MET A 70 -31.23 -7.68 18.51
N PRO A 71 -30.44 -7.57 17.41
CA PRO A 71 -29.47 -8.61 17.11
C PRO A 71 -28.83 -8.91 18.45
N ALA A 72 -28.83 -10.20 18.87
CA ALA A 72 -28.06 -10.60 20.04
C ALA A 72 -26.77 -9.81 19.90
N PRO A 73 -26.31 -9.03 20.90
CA PRO A 73 -25.04 -8.35 20.75
C PRO A 73 -24.16 -9.44 20.20
N GLN A 74 -23.72 -9.30 18.93
CA GLN A 74 -22.56 -10.06 18.50
C GLN A 74 -21.67 -9.75 19.66
N THR A 75 -21.30 -10.78 20.41
CA THR A 75 -20.47 -10.60 21.57
C THR A 75 -19.22 -9.96 21.01
N PHE A 76 -19.21 -8.63 20.94
CA PHE A 76 -18.07 -7.74 20.83
C PHE A 76 -17.47 -7.82 22.23
N ASN A 77 -17.12 -9.05 22.62
CA ASN A 77 -16.22 -9.34 23.71
C ASN A 77 -14.86 -8.91 23.15
N GLY A 78 -14.61 -7.61 23.21
CA GLY A 78 -13.44 -6.93 22.67
C GLY A 78 -13.85 -5.76 21.77
N ALA A 79 -13.38 -4.55 22.10
CA ALA A 79 -13.34 -3.46 21.13
C ALA A 79 -12.69 -3.97 19.84
N LYS A 80 -13.22 -3.59 18.66
CA LYS A 80 -12.67 -4.00 17.35
C LYS A 80 -11.16 -3.71 17.36
N LYS A 81 -10.33 -4.75 17.35
CA LYS A 81 -8.86 -4.62 17.36
C LYS A 81 -8.46 -3.79 16.14
N LYS A 82 -7.55 -2.83 16.36
CA LYS A 82 -7.08 -1.92 15.32
C LYS A 82 -5.65 -2.29 14.96
N ILE A 83 -5.36 -2.46 13.68
CA ILE A 83 -3.98 -2.51 13.19
C ILE A 83 -3.63 -1.12 12.67
N GLY A 84 -2.57 -0.56 13.23
CA GLY A 84 -1.97 0.68 12.77
C GLY A 84 -1.15 0.42 11.51
N VAL A 85 -1.22 1.33 10.55
CA VAL A 85 -0.41 1.29 9.34
C VAL A 85 0.19 2.66 9.14
N ILE A 86 1.52 2.72 9.10
CA ILE A 86 2.28 3.93 8.77
C ILE A 86 2.97 3.69 7.44
N THR A 87 2.68 4.52 6.44
CA THR A 87 3.37 4.49 5.13
C THR A 87 4.07 5.81 4.85
N THR A 88 4.91 5.86 3.81
CA THR A 88 5.50 7.13 3.36
C THR A 88 4.43 8.02 2.73
N TYR A 89 3.63 7.49 1.81
CA TYR A 89 2.53 8.21 1.13
C TYR A 89 1.23 7.39 1.16
N LEU A 90 0.08 8.04 0.92
CA LEU A 90 -1.22 7.37 0.89
C LEU A 90 -1.76 7.20 -0.53
N SER A 91 -1.76 8.28 -1.29
CA SER A 91 -2.40 8.37 -2.62
C SER A 91 -1.43 8.13 -3.78
N ASP A 92 -0.14 8.11 -3.50
CA ASP A 92 0.87 8.28 -4.53
C ASP A 92 1.52 6.95 -4.90
N TYR A 93 1.91 6.83 -6.17
CA TYR A 93 2.75 5.76 -6.66
C TYR A 93 2.25 4.34 -6.31
N ILE A 94 3.03 3.53 -5.60
CA ILE A 94 2.71 2.13 -5.28
C ILE A 94 1.78 1.95 -4.07
N PHE A 95 1.62 2.99 -3.24
CA PHE A 95 0.95 2.92 -1.94
C PHE A 95 -0.54 2.58 -2.01
N PRO A 96 -1.33 3.12 -2.95
CA PRO A 96 -2.74 2.75 -3.06
C PRO A 96 -2.95 1.24 -3.23
N SER A 97 -2.05 0.56 -3.94
CA SER A 97 -2.14 -0.89 -4.16
C SER A 97 -1.80 -1.67 -2.88
N ILE A 98 -0.77 -1.26 -2.16
CA ILE A 98 -0.40 -1.86 -0.87
C ILE A 98 -1.57 -1.68 0.13
N ILE A 99 -2.12 -0.46 0.22
CA ILE A 99 -3.24 -0.13 1.12
C ILE A 99 -4.50 -0.93 0.74
N ARG A 100 -4.80 -1.13 -0.55
CA ARG A 100 -5.91 -2.01 -0.96
C ARG A 100 -5.74 -3.44 -0.44
N GLY A 101 -4.55 -4.01 -0.57
CA GLY A 101 -4.26 -5.35 -0.04
C GLY A 101 -4.44 -5.43 1.48
N ILE A 102 -3.98 -4.40 2.20
CA ILE A 102 -4.17 -4.27 3.65
C ILE A 102 -5.66 -4.17 4.02
N GLU A 103 -6.39 -3.25 3.38
CA GLU A 103 -7.79 -2.95 3.71
C GLU A 103 -8.69 -4.15 3.45
N GLN A 104 -8.47 -4.85 2.33
CA GLN A 104 -9.21 -6.07 2.00
C GLN A 104 -9.03 -7.14 3.08
N GLU A 105 -7.78 -7.44 3.46
CA GLU A 105 -7.50 -8.49 4.45
C GLU A 105 -8.00 -8.12 5.85
N LEU A 106 -7.84 -6.84 6.28
CA LEU A 106 -8.37 -6.38 7.56
C LEU A 106 -9.90 -6.50 7.62
N ARG A 107 -10.58 -6.15 6.53
CA ARG A 107 -12.04 -6.23 6.42
C ARG A 107 -12.53 -7.68 6.54
N GLU A 108 -11.88 -8.61 5.85
CA GLU A 108 -12.21 -10.04 5.88
C GLU A 108 -12.05 -10.64 7.29
N ASN A 109 -11.11 -10.12 8.09
CA ASN A 109 -10.83 -10.60 9.45
C ASN A 109 -11.46 -9.73 10.57
N ASN A 110 -12.34 -8.79 10.24
CA ASN A 110 -13.02 -7.88 11.18
C ASN A 110 -12.07 -7.01 12.04
N TYR A 111 -10.93 -6.59 11.49
CA TYR A 111 -10.02 -5.62 12.10
C TYR A 111 -10.32 -4.19 11.64
N GLY A 112 -10.03 -3.21 12.50
CA GLY A 112 -10.04 -1.79 12.14
C GLY A 112 -8.68 -1.36 11.56
N LEU A 113 -8.70 -0.46 10.58
CA LEU A 113 -7.50 0.18 10.05
C LEU A 113 -7.34 1.56 10.69
N LEU A 114 -6.17 1.83 11.28
CA LEU A 114 -5.72 3.18 11.61
C LEU A 114 -4.55 3.53 10.70
N LEU A 115 -4.75 4.43 9.74
CA LEU A 115 -3.79 4.73 8.70
C LEU A 115 -3.16 6.12 8.92
N ALA A 116 -1.85 6.23 8.72
CA ALA A 116 -1.11 7.49 8.75
C ALA A 116 0.00 7.48 7.69
N SER A 117 0.43 8.68 7.26
CA SER A 117 1.57 8.82 6.36
C SER A 117 2.60 9.80 6.89
N THR A 118 3.88 9.50 6.63
CA THR A 118 5.01 10.31 7.11
C THR A 118 5.48 11.35 6.11
N ASN A 119 5.11 11.24 4.84
CA ASN A 119 5.66 12.00 3.72
C ASN A 119 7.21 11.93 3.65
N ASN A 120 7.76 10.81 4.11
CA ASN A 120 9.19 10.58 4.33
C ASN A 120 9.87 11.60 5.27
N ASP A 121 9.12 12.19 6.22
CA ASP A 121 9.64 13.15 7.21
C ASP A 121 9.65 12.55 8.63
N LEU A 122 10.82 12.56 9.27
CA LEU A 122 11.03 12.00 10.61
C LEU A 122 10.22 12.75 11.69
N SER A 123 9.92 14.04 11.51
CA SER A 123 9.07 14.77 12.47
C SER A 123 7.61 14.32 12.39
N THR A 124 7.16 13.94 11.20
CA THR A 124 5.81 13.43 10.94
C THR A 124 5.70 11.98 11.39
N GLU A 125 6.73 11.17 11.16
CA GLU A 125 6.82 9.81 11.70
C GLU A 125 6.59 9.79 13.22
N ARG A 126 7.26 10.68 13.97
CA ARG A 126 7.05 10.83 15.42
C ARG A 126 5.58 11.02 15.78
N ARG A 127 4.91 11.97 15.12
CA ARG A 127 3.49 12.27 15.34
C ARG A 127 2.61 11.06 15.01
N CYS A 128 2.94 10.32 13.96
CA CYS A 128 2.25 9.07 13.62
C CYS A 128 2.42 8.02 14.72
N LEU A 129 3.63 7.79 15.22
CA LEU A 129 3.92 6.81 16.27
C LEU A 129 3.23 7.17 17.60
N GLU A 130 3.26 8.45 18.00
CA GLU A 130 2.52 8.97 19.16
C GLU A 130 1.02 8.72 19.03
N MET A 131 0.46 8.98 17.84
CA MET A 131 -0.95 8.70 17.55
C MET A 131 -1.26 7.21 17.66
N MET A 132 -0.43 6.31 17.11
CA MET A 132 -0.65 4.86 17.17
C MET A 132 -0.67 4.36 18.62
N LEU A 133 0.26 4.84 19.46
CA LEU A 133 0.32 4.54 20.89
C LEU A 133 -0.92 5.05 21.63
N HIS A 134 -1.31 6.31 21.39
CA HIS A 134 -2.47 6.92 22.04
C HIS A 134 -3.78 6.23 21.66
N GLN A 135 -3.93 5.82 20.40
CA GLN A 135 -5.15 5.17 19.89
C GLN A 135 -5.23 3.68 20.25
N GLY A 136 -4.21 3.11 20.89
CA GLY A 136 -4.20 1.74 21.38
C GLY A 136 -4.32 0.70 20.25
N VAL A 137 -3.42 0.75 19.27
CA VAL A 137 -3.35 -0.27 18.22
C VAL A 137 -2.90 -1.63 18.77
N SER A 138 -3.47 -2.71 18.25
CA SER A 138 -3.15 -4.09 18.61
C SER A 138 -1.94 -4.65 17.84
N GLY A 139 -1.46 -3.92 16.83
CA GLY A 139 -0.28 -4.23 16.03
C GLY A 139 0.01 -3.06 15.08
N LEU A 140 1.25 -2.95 14.65
CA LEU A 140 1.72 -1.87 13.78
C LEU A 140 2.43 -2.45 12.55
N ILE A 141 1.93 -2.11 11.36
CA ILE A 141 2.66 -2.27 10.11
C ILE A 141 3.29 -0.92 9.78
N VAL A 142 4.58 -0.89 9.51
CA VAL A 142 5.30 0.36 9.26
C VAL A 142 6.18 0.25 8.03
N GLU A 143 6.07 1.20 7.13
CA GLU A 143 7.14 1.47 6.19
C GLU A 143 8.12 2.46 6.83
N PRO A 144 9.39 2.08 7.02
CA PRO A 144 10.40 2.97 7.56
C PRO A 144 10.54 4.29 6.80
N THR A 145 10.57 5.39 7.54
CA THR A 145 10.90 6.72 7.04
C THR A 145 12.41 6.95 7.04
N LYS A 146 12.94 7.43 5.92
CA LYS A 146 14.37 7.67 5.69
C LYS A 146 15.27 6.55 6.23
N SER A 147 15.00 5.32 5.81
CA SER A 147 15.61 4.11 6.39
C SER A 147 17.13 3.99 6.26
N ASN A 148 17.77 4.84 5.47
CA ASN A 148 19.22 4.90 5.34
C ASN A 148 19.84 6.13 6.05
N GLU A 149 19.08 6.79 6.94
CA GLU A 149 19.53 7.87 7.81
C GLU A 149 19.34 7.51 9.28
N TYR A 150 20.03 8.23 10.17
CA TYR A 150 19.81 8.10 11.61
C TYR A 150 18.39 8.51 11.98
N ASN A 151 17.64 7.61 12.60
CA ASN A 151 16.28 7.88 13.04
C ASN A 151 16.24 8.29 14.55
N PRO A 152 15.81 9.52 14.90
CA PRO A 152 15.66 9.94 16.30
C PRO A 152 14.43 9.33 17.00
N ASN A 153 13.56 8.61 16.29
CA ASN A 153 12.32 8.04 16.79
C ASN A 153 12.43 6.56 17.18
N LEU A 154 13.62 5.95 17.14
CA LEU A 154 13.82 4.52 17.48
C LEU A 154 13.28 4.15 18.88
N SER A 155 13.31 5.07 19.84
CA SER A 155 12.75 4.87 21.19
C SER A 155 11.25 4.59 21.20
N TYR A 156 10.48 5.11 20.23
CA TYR A 156 9.05 4.81 20.09
C TYR A 156 8.82 3.37 19.67
N TYR A 157 9.66 2.84 18.76
CA TYR A 157 9.60 1.45 18.34
C TYR A 157 9.96 0.49 19.49
N VAL A 158 10.97 0.84 20.29
CA VAL A 158 11.28 0.10 21.53
C VAL A 158 10.09 0.13 22.50
N SER A 159 9.45 1.29 22.68
CA SER A 159 8.28 1.44 23.55
C SER A 159 7.09 0.58 23.10
N LEU A 160 6.89 0.39 21.79
CA LEU A 160 5.87 -0.52 21.25
C LEU A 160 6.17 -1.97 21.63
N LYS A 161 7.44 -2.39 21.53
CA LYS A 161 7.89 -3.74 21.93
C LYS A 161 7.70 -3.99 23.42
N GLU A 162 8.02 -3.02 24.28
CA GLU A 162 7.82 -3.11 25.74
C GLU A 162 6.33 -3.20 26.14
N ARG A 163 5.42 -2.74 25.27
CA ARG A 163 3.97 -2.82 25.46
C ARG A 163 3.34 -4.06 24.81
N ASP A 164 4.16 -5.01 24.36
CA ASP A 164 3.73 -6.21 23.64
C ASP A 164 2.92 -5.90 22.35
N ILE A 165 3.16 -4.75 21.72
CA ILE A 165 2.54 -4.39 20.45
C ILE A 165 3.45 -4.92 19.32
N PRO A 166 3.02 -5.94 18.55
CA PRO A 166 3.82 -6.47 17.45
C PRO A 166 4.00 -5.42 16.34
N VAL A 167 5.24 -5.30 15.86
CA VAL A 167 5.60 -4.41 14.75
C VAL A 167 6.11 -5.26 13.59
N LEU A 168 5.66 -4.96 12.38
CA LEU A 168 6.12 -5.56 11.13
C LEU A 168 6.51 -4.45 10.16
N MET A 169 7.73 -4.50 9.65
CA MET A 169 8.20 -3.52 8.68
C MET A 169 7.89 -3.97 7.24
N ILE A 170 7.60 -3.03 6.35
CA ILE A 170 7.39 -3.31 4.93
C ILE A 170 8.26 -2.41 4.04
N ASN A 171 8.62 -2.91 2.86
CA ASN A 171 9.45 -2.26 1.82
C ASN A 171 10.89 -1.93 2.23
N ALA A 172 11.14 -1.62 3.51
CA ALA A 172 12.45 -1.42 4.11
C ALA A 172 12.41 -1.88 5.58
N HIS A 173 13.55 -1.79 6.27
CA HIS A 173 13.65 -1.96 7.73
C HIS A 173 14.72 -1.00 8.30
N TYR A 174 14.68 -0.76 9.61
CA TYR A 174 15.76 -0.07 10.32
C TYR A 174 16.80 -1.11 10.74
N GLU A 175 18.06 -0.94 10.31
CA GLU A 175 19.15 -1.87 10.62
C GLU A 175 19.48 -1.89 12.13
N GLU A 176 19.10 -0.84 12.87
CA GLU A 176 19.29 -0.71 14.32
C GLU A 176 18.25 -1.50 15.14
N LEU A 177 17.20 -2.02 14.51
CA LEU A 177 16.09 -2.69 15.21
C LEU A 177 15.86 -4.11 14.69
N ASP A 178 15.78 -5.07 15.62
CA ASP A 178 15.37 -6.46 15.33
C ASP A 178 13.84 -6.59 15.21
N PHE A 179 13.24 -5.92 14.22
CA PHE A 179 11.85 -6.14 13.82
C PHE A 179 11.75 -7.00 12.57
N PRO A 180 10.75 -7.89 12.49
CA PRO A 180 10.47 -8.66 11.31
C PRO A 180 10.07 -7.74 10.15
N PHE A 181 10.37 -8.15 8.91
CA PHE A 181 10.07 -7.35 7.73
C PHE A 181 9.56 -8.17 6.53
N ILE A 182 8.79 -7.52 5.65
CA ILE A 182 8.42 -8.02 4.33
C ILE A 182 8.93 -7.04 3.27
N VAL A 183 9.90 -7.47 2.48
CA VAL A 183 10.58 -6.64 1.48
C VAL A 183 10.71 -7.34 0.14
N VAL A 184 11.08 -6.59 -0.90
CA VAL A 184 11.58 -7.15 -2.16
C VAL A 184 13.10 -7.26 -2.08
N ASP A 185 13.70 -8.21 -2.78
CA ASP A 185 15.16 -8.25 -2.93
C ASP A 185 15.62 -7.08 -3.83
N ASP A 186 15.94 -5.96 -3.22
CA ASP A 186 16.39 -4.75 -3.91
C ASP A 186 17.78 -4.90 -4.55
N VAL A 187 18.63 -5.80 -4.03
CA VAL A 187 19.92 -6.12 -4.67
C VAL A 187 19.67 -6.87 -5.97
N ALA A 188 18.81 -7.89 -5.96
CA ALA A 188 18.39 -8.58 -7.17
C ALA A 188 17.68 -7.64 -8.14
N SER A 189 16.90 -6.69 -7.64
CA SER A 189 16.18 -5.72 -8.47
C SER A 189 17.14 -4.83 -9.27
N GLY A 190 18.10 -4.20 -8.58
CA GLY A 190 19.12 -3.37 -9.24
C GLY A 190 20.01 -4.18 -10.19
N TYR A 191 20.32 -5.43 -9.82
CA TYR A 191 21.07 -6.35 -10.67
C TYR A 191 20.33 -6.68 -11.97
N LEU A 192 19.06 -7.09 -11.89
CA LEU A 192 18.27 -7.49 -13.06
C LEU A 192 18.08 -6.32 -14.05
N ALA A 193 17.78 -5.12 -13.53
CA ALA A 193 17.60 -3.92 -14.36
C ALA A 193 18.90 -3.54 -15.10
N THR A 194 20.04 -3.64 -14.42
CA THR A 194 21.36 -3.30 -14.98
C THR A 194 21.84 -4.37 -15.95
N LYS A 195 21.76 -5.64 -15.55
CA LYS A 195 22.17 -6.80 -16.35
C LYS A 195 21.41 -6.86 -17.67
N HIS A 196 20.12 -6.51 -17.68
CA HIS A 196 19.35 -6.38 -18.91
C HIS A 196 19.99 -5.42 -19.91
N LEU A 197 20.34 -4.20 -19.49
CA LEU A 197 20.97 -3.23 -20.39
C LEU A 197 22.36 -3.70 -20.86
N ILE A 198 23.15 -4.30 -19.97
CA ILE A 198 24.46 -4.88 -20.34
C ILE A 198 24.29 -5.97 -21.39
N ASP A 199 23.31 -6.86 -21.24
CA ASP A 199 23.02 -7.96 -22.18
C ASP A 199 22.49 -7.45 -23.53
N GLN A 200 21.88 -6.26 -23.54
CA GLN A 200 21.51 -5.53 -24.75
C GLN A 200 22.71 -4.81 -25.42
N GLY A 201 23.92 -4.92 -24.86
CA GLY A 201 25.15 -4.36 -25.44
C GLY A 201 25.51 -2.95 -24.94
N HIS A 202 24.77 -2.41 -23.98
CA HIS A 202 25.11 -1.13 -23.38
C HIS A 202 26.36 -1.26 -22.49
N LYS A 203 27.35 -0.39 -22.72
CA LYS A 203 28.60 -0.34 -21.93
C LYS A 203 28.69 0.89 -21.03
N ASN A 204 28.08 1.99 -21.47
CA ASN A 204 28.09 3.25 -20.73
C ASN A 204 26.70 3.48 -20.16
N LEU A 205 26.56 3.21 -18.86
CA LEU A 205 25.31 3.30 -18.12
C LEU A 205 25.38 4.42 -17.08
N ALA A 206 24.29 5.19 -16.98
CA ALA A 206 24.04 6.03 -15.82
C ALA A 206 23.14 5.31 -14.82
N MET A 207 23.30 5.62 -13.53
CA MET A 207 22.38 5.22 -12.49
C MET A 207 21.79 6.45 -11.83
N VAL A 208 20.47 6.50 -11.68
CA VAL A 208 19.78 7.52 -10.89
C VAL A 208 19.21 6.84 -9.64
N THR A 209 19.74 7.13 -8.47
CA THR A 209 19.38 6.43 -7.22
C THR A 209 18.99 7.36 -6.09
N LYS A 210 18.02 6.93 -5.29
CA LYS A 210 17.70 7.57 -4.01
C LYS A 210 18.70 7.14 -2.94
N ILE A 211 19.03 8.00 -1.98
CA ILE A 211 20.05 7.73 -0.94
C ILE A 211 19.55 7.85 0.50
N ASP A 212 18.39 8.43 0.72
CA ASP A 212 17.76 8.53 2.04
C ASP A 212 16.93 7.27 2.40
N ASP A 213 16.89 6.23 1.55
CA ASP A 213 16.32 4.92 1.88
C ASP A 213 17.22 3.74 1.55
N LEU A 214 16.97 2.62 2.24
CA LEU A 214 17.76 1.40 2.13
C LEU A 214 17.61 0.74 0.75
N GLN A 215 16.43 0.86 0.14
CA GLN A 215 16.13 0.29 -1.18
C GLN A 215 17.11 0.85 -2.23
N GLY A 216 17.35 2.17 -2.24
CA GLY A 216 18.28 2.79 -3.18
C GLY A 216 19.72 2.31 -2.99
N LYS A 217 20.18 2.20 -1.74
CA LYS A 217 21.50 1.64 -1.40
C LYS A 217 21.65 0.19 -1.87
N LEU A 218 20.62 -0.64 -1.70
CA LEU A 218 20.62 -2.04 -2.13
C LEU A 218 20.54 -2.20 -3.65
N ARG A 219 19.73 -1.39 -4.34
CA ARG A 219 19.68 -1.36 -5.81
C ARG A 219 21.01 -0.93 -6.41
N MET A 220 21.71 0.03 -5.80
CA MET A 220 23.08 0.41 -6.18
C MET A 220 24.06 -0.76 -6.05
N LYS A 221 23.96 -1.57 -4.99
CA LYS A 221 24.75 -2.80 -4.86
C LYS A 221 24.46 -3.77 -6.01
N GLY A 222 23.19 -3.92 -6.40
CA GLY A 222 22.79 -4.71 -7.56
C GLY A 222 23.40 -4.23 -8.88
N PHE A 223 23.38 -2.91 -9.11
CA PHE A 223 24.02 -2.27 -10.26
C PHE A 223 25.53 -2.57 -10.34
N ILE A 224 26.24 -2.46 -9.21
CA ILE A 224 27.67 -2.76 -9.13
C ILE A 224 27.94 -4.25 -9.38
N ASN A 225 27.11 -5.15 -8.83
CA ASN A 225 27.24 -6.59 -9.05
C ASN A 225 27.14 -6.96 -10.54
N ALA A 226 26.20 -6.36 -11.28
CA ALA A 226 26.02 -6.63 -12.70
C ALA A 226 27.23 -6.17 -13.54
N HIS A 227 27.79 -4.99 -13.22
CA HIS A 227 29.02 -4.49 -13.85
C HIS A 227 30.23 -5.39 -13.55
N THR A 228 30.35 -5.81 -12.30
CA THR A 228 31.45 -6.70 -11.84
C THR A 228 31.41 -8.03 -12.56
N GLU A 229 30.24 -8.66 -12.67
CA GLU A 229 30.06 -9.91 -13.39
C GLU A 229 30.40 -9.77 -14.88
N ALA A 230 30.00 -8.67 -15.50
CA ALA A 230 30.26 -8.39 -16.90
C ALA A 230 31.70 -7.93 -17.20
N ASN A 231 32.53 -7.73 -16.18
CA ASN A 231 33.84 -7.08 -16.28
C ASN A 231 33.77 -5.72 -17.02
N GLN A 232 32.71 -4.94 -16.74
CA GLN A 232 32.51 -3.61 -17.31
C GLN A 232 32.76 -2.53 -16.25
N LEU A 233 33.55 -1.52 -16.60
CA LEU A 233 33.73 -0.34 -15.76
C LEU A 233 32.54 0.60 -15.95
N PHE A 234 32.15 1.29 -14.89
CA PHE A 234 31.24 2.42 -14.94
C PHE A 234 31.97 3.68 -14.44
N GLU A 235 31.59 4.84 -14.95
CA GLU A 235 32.21 6.10 -14.55
C GLU A 235 31.50 6.68 -13.31
N SER A 236 32.26 7.26 -12.38
CA SER A 236 31.71 7.81 -11.13
C SER A 236 30.81 9.03 -11.34
N ASN A 237 31.06 9.82 -12.38
CA ASN A 237 30.21 10.93 -12.83
C ASN A 237 28.88 10.46 -13.45
N CYS A 238 28.69 9.15 -13.68
CA CYS A 238 27.44 8.57 -14.18
C CYS A 238 26.52 8.07 -13.05
N ILE A 239 26.86 8.34 -11.79
CA ILE A 239 26.01 8.05 -10.62
C ILE A 239 25.37 9.35 -10.14
N TYR A 240 24.05 9.41 -10.30
CA TYR A 240 23.21 10.52 -9.90
C TYR A 240 22.42 10.15 -8.65
N THR A 241 22.64 10.87 -7.56
CA THR A 241 21.98 10.61 -6.28
C THR A 241 20.96 11.69 -5.93
N TYR A 242 19.90 11.31 -5.23
CA TYR A 242 18.91 12.25 -4.71
C TYR A 242 18.31 11.80 -3.37
N THR A 243 17.79 12.76 -2.62
CA THR A 243 16.91 12.53 -1.47
C THR A 243 15.48 12.83 -1.87
N THR A 244 14.52 12.55 -1.00
CA THR A 244 13.11 12.91 -1.20
C THR A 244 12.91 14.34 -1.67
N GLU A 245 13.65 15.29 -1.10
CA GLU A 245 13.54 16.72 -1.38
C GLU A 245 14.27 17.15 -2.67
N THR A 246 15.25 16.36 -3.13
CA THR A 246 16.11 16.73 -4.28
C THR A 246 15.80 15.97 -5.58
N LYS A 247 14.68 15.23 -5.61
CA LYS A 247 14.24 14.42 -6.76
C LYS A 247 14.15 15.21 -8.07
N GLN A 248 13.69 16.46 -8.04
CA GLN A 248 13.57 17.27 -9.26
C GLN A 248 14.94 17.78 -9.72
N GLN A 249 15.80 18.16 -8.79
CA GLN A 249 17.14 18.66 -9.07
C GLN A 249 18.00 17.61 -9.76
N VAL A 250 17.93 16.33 -9.34
CA VAL A 250 18.73 15.27 -9.98
C VAL A 250 18.34 15.05 -11.44
N ILE A 251 17.05 15.20 -11.80
CA ILE A 251 16.58 15.16 -13.19
C ILE A 251 17.17 16.34 -13.97
N GLU A 252 17.19 17.53 -13.38
CA GLU A 252 17.77 18.71 -14.03
C GLU A 252 19.29 18.55 -14.25
N THR A 253 20.00 17.99 -13.27
CA THR A 253 21.44 17.72 -13.36
C THR A 253 21.77 16.75 -14.49
N ILE A 254 21.16 15.56 -14.52
CA ILE A 254 21.46 14.58 -15.58
C ILE A 254 21.16 15.14 -16.97
N LEU A 255 20.09 15.90 -17.12
CA LEU A 255 19.76 16.48 -18.41
C LEU A 255 20.72 17.62 -18.81
N ALA A 256 21.24 18.39 -17.84
CA ALA A 256 22.26 19.39 -18.09
C ALA A 256 23.57 18.75 -18.55
N ASP A 257 23.99 17.66 -17.89
CA ASP A 257 25.19 16.92 -18.24
C ASP A 257 25.09 16.28 -19.63
N LEU A 258 23.93 15.73 -19.98
CA LEU A 258 23.66 15.22 -21.33
C LEU A 258 23.74 16.33 -22.39
N ASN A 259 23.11 17.48 -22.13
CA ASN A 259 23.13 18.62 -23.07
C ASN A 259 24.53 19.21 -23.26
N GLN A 260 25.34 19.25 -22.19
CA GLN A 260 26.71 19.75 -22.20
C GLN A 260 27.73 18.68 -22.63
N GLN A 261 27.28 17.46 -22.94
CA GLN A 261 28.12 16.32 -23.30
C GLN A 261 29.18 16.00 -22.23
N LEU A 262 28.85 16.23 -20.95
CA LEU A 262 29.71 15.90 -19.81
C LEU A 262 29.70 14.40 -19.48
N ILE A 263 28.69 13.69 -19.99
CA ILE A 263 28.56 12.23 -19.93
C ILE A 263 28.25 11.68 -21.32
N SER A 264 28.63 10.42 -21.57
CA SER A 264 28.31 9.70 -22.80
C SER A 264 27.71 8.34 -22.48
N VAL A 265 26.41 8.33 -22.19
CA VAL A 265 25.66 7.14 -21.79
C VAL A 265 24.65 6.73 -22.85
N THR A 266 24.35 5.43 -22.92
CA THR A 266 23.35 4.87 -23.84
C THR A 266 22.21 4.17 -23.10
N GLY A 267 22.37 3.96 -21.79
CA GLY A 267 21.38 3.37 -20.92
C GLY A 267 21.34 4.07 -19.57
N ILE A 268 20.15 4.16 -18.97
CA ILE A 268 19.92 4.79 -17.67
C ILE A 268 19.12 3.82 -16.79
N VAL A 269 19.70 3.43 -15.66
CA VAL A 269 19.06 2.61 -14.63
C VAL A 269 18.47 3.54 -13.58
N CYS A 270 17.14 3.68 -13.58
CA CYS A 270 16.45 4.57 -12.65
C CYS A 270 16.03 3.83 -11.38
N TYR A 271 16.04 4.56 -10.27
CA TYR A 271 15.65 4.05 -8.94
C TYR A 271 14.31 3.34 -8.99
N ASN A 272 13.30 3.94 -9.61
CA ASN A 272 11.96 3.39 -9.75
C ASN A 272 11.24 3.94 -10.99
N ASP A 273 10.02 3.46 -11.24
CA ASP A 273 9.23 3.90 -12.41
C ASP A 273 8.83 5.37 -12.34
N GLU A 274 8.68 5.96 -11.15
CA GLU A 274 8.30 7.36 -11.00
C GLU A 274 9.35 8.28 -11.60
N ILE A 275 10.61 8.15 -11.15
CA ILE A 275 11.70 8.97 -11.68
C ILE A 275 12.07 8.58 -13.11
N ALA A 276 11.93 7.30 -13.48
CA ALA A 276 12.12 6.85 -14.86
C ALA A 276 11.14 7.52 -15.82
N ASN A 277 9.86 7.56 -15.47
CA ASN A 277 8.83 8.21 -16.29
C ASN A 277 9.05 9.73 -16.36
N GLN A 278 9.38 10.39 -15.24
CA GLN A 278 9.66 11.83 -15.25
C GLN A 278 10.88 12.17 -16.12
N LEU A 279 11.96 11.41 -16.00
CA LEU A 279 13.16 11.59 -16.82
C LEU A 279 12.87 11.34 -18.30
N ALA A 280 12.14 10.26 -18.63
CA ALA A 280 11.76 9.95 -20.00
C ALA A 280 10.95 11.09 -20.64
N GLN A 281 9.95 11.62 -19.93
CA GLN A 281 9.16 12.75 -20.40
C GLN A 281 10.01 14.00 -20.68
N GLN A 282 10.99 14.29 -19.83
CA GLN A 282 11.87 15.46 -20.02
C GLN A 282 12.86 15.26 -21.18
N LEU A 283 13.38 14.04 -21.37
CA LEU A 283 14.22 13.71 -22.52
C LEU A 283 13.44 13.86 -23.84
N ILE A 284 12.22 13.32 -23.91
CA ILE A 284 11.35 13.44 -25.09
C ILE A 284 11.03 14.91 -25.40
N ARG A 285 10.70 15.71 -24.39
CA ARG A 285 10.46 17.16 -24.55
C ARG A 285 11.66 17.93 -25.10
N ARG A 286 12.88 17.40 -24.93
CA ARG A 286 14.12 17.98 -25.43
C ARG A 286 14.55 17.41 -26.79
N GLY A 287 13.69 16.59 -27.39
CA GLY A 287 13.89 16.03 -28.74
C GLY A 287 14.64 14.71 -28.77
N PHE A 288 14.97 14.12 -27.62
CA PHE A 288 15.55 12.79 -27.57
C PHE A 288 14.48 11.71 -27.78
N SER A 289 14.85 10.62 -28.41
CA SER A 289 14.01 9.45 -28.62
C SER A 289 14.38 8.35 -27.63
N ILE A 290 13.38 7.73 -27.00
CA ILE A 290 13.53 6.53 -26.20
C ILE A 290 12.85 5.39 -26.97
N PRO A 291 13.48 4.21 -27.15
CA PRO A 291 14.80 3.81 -26.65
C PRO A 291 15.98 4.21 -27.55
N ASN A 292 15.77 5.06 -28.57
CA ASN A 292 16.74 5.21 -29.66
C ASN A 292 18.01 6.00 -29.30
N ASP A 293 17.91 6.99 -28.44
CA ASP A 293 19.08 7.71 -27.91
C ASP A 293 19.49 7.11 -26.56
N PHE A 294 18.49 6.79 -25.72
CA PHE A 294 18.70 6.22 -24.40
C PHE A 294 17.72 5.07 -24.11
N SER A 295 18.25 3.93 -23.68
CA SER A 295 17.43 2.91 -23.03
C SER A 295 17.24 3.24 -21.54
N ILE A 296 16.04 3.05 -21.01
CA ILE A 296 15.71 3.38 -19.62
C ILE A 296 15.07 2.18 -18.95
N THR A 297 15.53 1.84 -17.74
CA THR A 297 14.88 0.86 -16.87
C THR A 297 14.34 1.52 -15.61
N GLY A 298 13.18 1.06 -15.15
CA GLY A 298 12.58 1.46 -13.88
C GLY A 298 12.55 0.31 -12.87
N ASN A 299 11.77 0.52 -11.81
CA ASN A 299 11.53 -0.48 -10.78
C ASN A 299 10.11 -0.33 -10.24
N ASP A 300 9.61 -1.44 -9.72
CA ASP A 300 8.33 -1.69 -9.05
C ASP A 300 7.21 -2.20 -9.96
N ASP A 301 7.21 -1.99 -11.27
CA ASP A 301 6.04 -2.29 -12.12
C ASP A 301 4.78 -1.60 -11.60
N SER A 302 4.88 -0.30 -11.43
CA SER A 302 3.79 0.59 -11.04
C SER A 302 2.89 0.91 -12.24
N TYR A 303 1.75 1.56 -11.98
CA TYR A 303 0.90 2.07 -13.04
C TYR A 303 1.64 3.08 -13.95
N LEU A 304 2.66 3.78 -13.44
CA LEU A 304 3.45 4.74 -14.23
C LEU A 304 4.29 4.05 -15.31
N SER A 305 4.63 2.77 -15.14
CA SER A 305 5.38 2.01 -16.15
C SER A 305 4.61 1.80 -17.46
N THR A 306 3.29 2.01 -17.46
CA THR A 306 2.43 1.84 -18.65
C THR A 306 1.61 3.09 -18.99
N ALA A 307 1.69 4.15 -18.16
CA ALA A 307 0.90 5.36 -18.34
C ALA A 307 1.54 6.40 -19.28
N GLY A 308 2.85 6.29 -19.53
CA GLY A 308 3.59 7.21 -20.40
C GLY A 308 3.42 6.93 -21.90
N GLU A 309 4.03 7.78 -22.73
CA GLU A 309 4.09 7.58 -24.20
C GLU A 309 4.84 6.30 -24.58
N ILE A 310 5.74 5.84 -23.70
CA ILE A 310 6.56 4.64 -23.88
C ILE A 310 6.39 3.78 -22.64
N ALA A 311 6.10 2.50 -22.85
CA ALA A 311 5.99 1.57 -21.74
C ALA A 311 7.39 1.21 -21.21
N LEU A 312 7.59 1.37 -19.91
CA LEU A 312 8.87 1.19 -19.24
C LEU A 312 9.17 -0.30 -19.00
N THR A 313 10.36 -0.73 -19.41
CA THR A 313 11.02 -1.93 -18.90
C THR A 313 11.34 -1.70 -17.43
N THR A 314 10.89 -2.60 -16.57
CA THR A 314 10.91 -2.42 -15.11
C THR A 314 11.10 -3.74 -14.40
N VAL A 315 11.14 -3.72 -13.07
CA VAL A 315 11.30 -4.88 -12.21
C VAL A 315 10.12 -4.98 -11.25
N SER A 316 9.50 -6.15 -11.14
CA SER A 316 8.22 -6.33 -10.44
C SER A 316 8.28 -6.09 -8.92
N HIS A 317 7.24 -5.46 -8.36
CA HIS A 317 6.98 -5.39 -6.92
C HIS A 317 5.55 -5.90 -6.60
N PRO A 318 5.38 -6.87 -5.68
CA PRO A 318 4.09 -7.50 -5.39
C PRO A 318 3.23 -6.66 -4.42
N LYS A 319 2.82 -5.47 -4.85
CA LYS A 319 2.21 -4.43 -3.99
C LYS A 319 1.01 -4.92 -3.17
N GLU A 320 -0.05 -5.38 -3.83
CA GLU A 320 -1.30 -5.79 -3.15
C GLU A 320 -1.06 -7.04 -2.28
N GLN A 321 -0.30 -8.01 -2.80
CA GLN A 321 0.05 -9.23 -2.07
C GLN A 321 0.87 -8.94 -0.82
N LEU A 322 1.86 -8.05 -0.91
CA LEU A 322 2.67 -7.62 0.23
C LEU A 322 1.80 -7.01 1.33
N GLY A 323 0.85 -6.14 0.95
CA GLY A 323 -0.11 -5.55 1.88
C GLY A 323 -0.99 -6.60 2.58
N ALA A 324 -1.56 -7.53 1.81
CA ALA A 324 -2.40 -8.60 2.34
C ALA A 324 -1.60 -9.52 3.30
N GLU A 325 -0.42 -9.97 2.89
CA GLU A 325 0.40 -10.87 3.70
C GLU A 325 0.93 -10.22 4.99
N ALA A 326 1.20 -8.91 4.96
CA ALA A 326 1.57 -8.16 6.17
C ALA A 326 0.45 -8.24 7.22
N VAL A 327 -0.80 -8.06 6.79
CA VAL A 327 -1.97 -8.19 7.67
C VAL A 327 -2.17 -9.64 8.11
N GLN A 328 -2.09 -10.62 7.21
CA GLN A 328 -2.22 -12.05 7.56
C GLN A 328 -1.21 -12.46 8.63
N SER A 329 0.04 -12.01 8.50
CA SER A 329 1.12 -12.30 9.44
C SER A 329 0.86 -11.61 10.78
N MET A 330 0.42 -10.35 10.76
CA MET A 330 0.06 -9.59 11.96
C MET A 330 -1.09 -10.25 12.73
N ILE A 331 -2.14 -10.70 12.03
CA ILE A 331 -3.29 -11.37 12.65
C ILE A 331 -2.87 -12.72 13.25
N LYS A 332 -2.05 -13.52 12.55
CA LYS A 332 -1.49 -14.76 13.10
C LYS A 332 -0.68 -14.50 14.37
N LYS A 333 0.08 -13.40 14.42
CA LYS A 333 0.82 -12.99 15.62
C LYS A 333 -0.12 -12.61 16.76
N ILE A 334 -1.13 -11.79 16.50
CA ILE A 334 -2.06 -11.28 17.53
C ILE A 334 -2.96 -12.39 18.09
N GLU A 335 -3.54 -13.23 17.23
CA GLU A 335 -4.54 -14.22 17.63
C GLU A 335 -3.94 -15.58 18.00
N GLN A 336 -2.86 -15.99 17.32
CA GLN A 336 -2.31 -17.35 17.45
C GLN A 336 -0.93 -17.35 18.12
N GLN A 337 -0.40 -16.18 18.51
CA GLN A 337 0.94 -16.01 19.07
C GLN A 337 2.06 -16.59 18.18
N LYS A 338 1.80 -16.75 16.88
CA LYS A 338 2.82 -17.19 15.92
C LYS A 338 3.88 -16.10 15.76
N PRO A 339 5.17 -16.46 15.66
CA PRO A 339 6.21 -15.46 15.40
C PRO A 339 5.96 -14.80 14.05
N LEU A 340 6.30 -13.51 13.98
CA LEU A 340 6.45 -12.82 12.71
C LEU A 340 7.82 -13.20 12.14
N GLU A 341 7.88 -13.44 10.84
CA GLU A 341 9.09 -13.90 10.14
C GLU A 341 9.49 -12.91 9.05
N ASN A 342 10.78 -12.88 8.73
CA ASN A 342 11.27 -12.12 7.59
C ASN A 342 10.82 -12.77 6.29
N LYS A 343 10.35 -11.95 5.35
CA LYS A 343 10.02 -12.38 4.00
C LYS A 343 10.69 -11.47 2.98
N ILE A 344 11.35 -12.09 2.00
CA ILE A 344 12.00 -11.42 0.89
C ILE A 344 11.38 -11.95 -0.40
N TYR A 345 10.78 -11.08 -1.19
CA TYR A 345 10.24 -11.41 -2.49
C TYR A 345 11.32 -11.37 -3.57
N THR A 346 11.36 -12.42 -4.39
CA THR A 346 12.21 -12.44 -5.59
C THR A 346 11.55 -11.61 -6.69
N PRO A 347 12.21 -10.53 -7.14
CA PRO A 347 11.70 -9.71 -8.24
C PRO A 347 11.86 -10.40 -9.60
N LYS A 348 11.14 -9.91 -10.61
CA LYS A 348 11.25 -10.34 -12.01
C LYS A 348 11.37 -9.14 -12.92
N LEU A 349 12.22 -9.23 -13.94
CA LEU A 349 12.29 -8.24 -15.00
C LEU A 349 11.05 -8.34 -15.90
N ILE A 350 10.49 -7.19 -16.24
CA ILE A 350 9.35 -7.03 -17.15
C ILE A 350 9.82 -6.13 -18.30
N VAL A 351 10.11 -6.74 -19.44
CA VAL A 351 10.64 -6.04 -20.62
C VAL A 351 9.50 -5.40 -21.41
N ARG A 352 9.70 -4.14 -21.81
CA ARG A 352 8.78 -3.33 -22.62
C ARG A 352 9.56 -2.45 -23.60
N ASP A 353 8.99 -1.33 -24.03
CA ASP A 353 9.44 -0.54 -25.17
C ASP A 353 10.60 0.43 -24.84
N SER A 354 10.87 0.69 -23.55
CA SER A 354 11.89 1.67 -23.15
C SER A 354 13.35 1.20 -23.27
N THR A 355 13.61 0.00 -23.80
CA THR A 355 14.98 -0.51 -23.98
C THR A 355 15.16 -1.13 -25.36
N ARG A 356 16.38 -1.12 -25.89
CA ARG A 356 16.72 -1.75 -27.17
C ARG A 356 18.09 -2.40 -27.14
N LYS A 357 18.33 -3.31 -28.08
CA LYS A 357 19.66 -3.84 -28.36
C LYS A 357 20.50 -2.83 -29.12
N LEU A 358 21.76 -2.64 -28.71
CA LEU A 358 22.78 -1.97 -29.53
C LEU A 358 23.41 -2.99 -30.47
N VAL A 359 23.46 -2.66 -31.76
CA VAL A 359 24.04 -3.50 -32.82
C VAL A 359 25.52 -3.21 -32.99
#